data_AF-A0A8H6GGP5-F1
#
_entry.id   AF-A0A8H6GGP5-F1
#
_cell.length_a   1.000
_cell.length_b   1.000
_cell.length_c   1.000
_cell.angle_alpha   90.00
_cell.angle_beta   90.00
_cell.angle_gamma   90.00
#
_symmetry.space_group_name_H-M   'P 1'
#
loop_
_entity.id
_entity.type
_entity.pdbx_description
1 polymer ?
#
loop_
_entity_poly.entity_id
_entity_poly.type
_entity_poly.pdbx_seq_one_letter_code
_entity_poly.pdbx_strand_id
1 'polypeptide(L)'
;MNIDADCTVCGSSEARRCVRCHSAAYCSLECQQTDWRTHRLLCAKFSEQAQDSFASRPSPTHYLAIFFPMDKKRPSLVWVNTKKDKYEVEPYFHPVLDQLLHIPGNEYIGRGLRQLQGNVLRGRPSSQDTLNLWFLDPDVPPRNITTNKAIHGTIPTLIGDTWGEFIWKGPVVAVMRKGVGSEPRNSTDITLTAYRDAIDYLGYYRDKIGSMIEPGRDDHFSKRVLAERISKVVGVRINCLRDQIDRQEPQMVEVAVPKTHPLFNLEGDDPCDIPSLFGLDLVAKSYSSNQSSTGDDGDDDTPPADDLQNPLAQLLLMTISVKDGKWVRLPNYRRHLCHGSILFVCRSKRDIRIKDIRNFCNLVEEIAVPFIFKEDAPGLGAKKRLLSQLEKEGVRCGMKYYGMNY
;
A
#
# COMPACT_ATOMS: atom_id res chain seq x y z
N MET A 1 26.66 -14.51 5.45
CA MET A 1 25.34 -15.06 5.87
C MET A 1 24.34 -13.94 5.75
N ASN A 2 23.39 -14.06 4.82
CA ASN A 2 22.32 -13.09 4.65
C ASN A 2 21.47 -13.16 5.93
N ILE A 3 21.43 -12.09 6.71
CA ILE A 3 20.47 -12.00 7.82
C ILE A 3 19.10 -12.03 7.16
N ASP A 4 18.30 -13.06 7.45
CA ASP A 4 16.92 -13.17 6.97
C ASP A 4 16.20 -11.87 7.31
N ALA A 5 15.76 -11.17 6.27
CA ALA A 5 15.01 -9.93 6.42
C ALA A 5 13.53 -10.28 6.33
N ASP A 6 12.73 -9.89 7.31
CA ASP A 6 11.30 -10.10 7.26
C ASP A 6 10.64 -9.18 6.22
N CYS A 7 9.61 -9.68 5.56
CA CYS A 7 8.82 -8.91 4.61
C CYS A 7 8.18 -7.70 5.30
N THR A 8 8.45 -6.50 4.79
CA THR A 8 7.94 -5.19 5.27
C THR A 8 6.41 -5.13 5.29
N VAL A 9 5.71 -5.96 4.50
CA VAL A 9 4.24 -5.94 4.41
C VAL A 9 3.55 -7.09 5.15
N CYS A 10 4.17 -8.27 5.25
CA CYS A 10 3.47 -9.45 5.80
C CYS A 10 4.28 -10.28 6.81
N GLY A 11 5.52 -9.89 7.11
CA GLY A 11 6.33 -10.52 8.15
C GLY A 11 6.88 -11.91 7.80
N SER A 12 6.68 -12.38 6.56
CA SER A 12 7.33 -13.61 6.09
C SER A 12 8.85 -13.46 6.09
N SER A 13 9.55 -14.46 6.60
CA SER A 13 11.02 -14.54 6.62
C SER A 13 11.64 -14.77 5.23
N GLU A 14 10.86 -15.22 4.25
CA GLU A 14 11.31 -15.47 2.88
C GLU A 14 11.27 -14.19 2.03
N ALA A 15 11.89 -13.11 2.51
CA ALA A 15 11.86 -11.83 1.82
C ALA A 15 13.20 -11.47 1.16
N ARG A 16 13.11 -10.81 0.00
CA ARG A 16 14.27 -10.26 -0.70
C ARG A 16 14.29 -8.75 -0.51
N ARG A 17 15.48 -8.21 -0.24
CA ARG A 17 15.67 -6.76 -0.10
C ARG A 17 15.34 -6.05 -1.41
N CYS A 18 14.76 -4.86 -1.29
CA CYS A 18 14.57 -3.96 -2.42
C CYS A 18 15.91 -3.70 -3.11
N VAL A 19 15.97 -3.94 -4.42
CA VAL A 19 17.19 -3.86 -5.24
C VAL A 19 17.80 -2.45 -5.25
N ARG A 20 16.99 -1.42 -5.00
CA ARG A 20 17.45 -0.02 -5.01
C ARG A 20 17.98 0.42 -3.65
N CYS A 21 17.14 0.38 -2.60
CA CYS A 21 17.50 0.95 -1.30
C CYS A 21 18.17 -0.04 -0.34
N HIS A 22 18.04 -1.35 -0.57
CA HIS A 22 18.45 -2.43 0.32
C HIS A 22 17.96 -2.33 1.79
N SER A 23 16.95 -1.49 2.05
CA SER A 23 16.48 -1.13 3.41
C SER A 23 15.14 -1.76 3.78
N ALA A 24 14.24 -1.95 2.82
CA ALA A 24 13.01 -2.72 2.96
C ALA A 24 13.15 -4.08 2.26
N ALA A 25 12.34 -5.07 2.64
CA ALA A 25 12.34 -6.40 2.03
C ALA A 25 10.91 -6.89 1.75
N TYR A 26 10.72 -7.66 0.69
CA TYR A 26 9.41 -8.16 0.27
C TYR A 26 9.51 -9.64 -0.14
N CYS A 27 8.55 -10.45 0.32
CA CYS A 27 8.47 -11.88 -0.05
C CYS A 27 7.83 -12.11 -1.43
N SER A 28 7.16 -11.10 -1.97
CA SER A 28 6.50 -11.17 -3.27
C SER A 28 6.35 -9.79 -3.91
N LEU A 29 6.06 -9.76 -5.20
CA LEU A 29 5.79 -8.50 -5.91
C LEU A 29 4.54 -7.81 -5.34
N GLU A 30 3.52 -8.56 -4.95
CA GLU A 30 2.29 -8.03 -4.36
C GLU A 30 2.62 -7.26 -3.09
N CYS A 31 3.49 -7.80 -2.22
CA CYS A 31 3.97 -7.11 -1.03
C CYS A 31 4.76 -5.84 -1.38
N GLN A 32 5.65 -5.90 -2.38
CA GLN A 32 6.39 -4.71 -2.82
C GLN A 32 5.45 -3.62 -3.37
N GLN A 33 4.48 -4.00 -4.20
CA GLN A 33 3.51 -3.09 -4.83
C GLN A 33 2.48 -2.54 -3.84
N THR A 34 2.16 -3.30 -2.79
CA THR A 34 1.36 -2.83 -1.65
C THR A 34 2.03 -1.63 -0.98
N ASP A 35 3.34 -1.71 -0.78
CA ASP A 35 4.11 -0.66 -0.12
C ASP A 35 4.61 0.43 -1.08
N TRP A 36 4.59 0.19 -2.40
CA TRP A 36 5.26 1.04 -3.39
C TRP A 36 4.88 2.51 -3.30
N ARG A 37 3.59 2.82 -3.12
CA ARG A 37 3.07 4.19 -3.03
C ARG A 37 3.77 5.01 -1.95
N THR A 38 3.98 4.39 -0.78
CA THR A 38 4.67 4.99 0.37
C THR A 38 6.18 4.87 0.21
N HIS A 39 6.67 3.67 -0.08
CA HIS A 39 8.09 3.34 -0.21
C HIS A 39 8.83 4.24 -1.21
N ARG A 40 8.25 4.48 -2.40
CA ARG A 40 8.89 5.24 -3.48
C ARG A 40 9.23 6.68 -3.11
N LEU A 41 8.55 7.25 -2.11
CA LEU A 41 8.80 8.62 -1.65
C LEU A 41 10.21 8.78 -1.07
N LEU A 42 10.75 7.73 -0.47
CA LEU A 42 12.07 7.74 0.19
C LEU A 42 13.06 6.72 -0.40
N CYS A 43 12.62 5.72 -1.17
CA CYS A 43 13.46 4.64 -1.71
C CYS A 43 14.72 5.16 -2.43
N ALA A 44 14.53 6.09 -3.37
CA ALA A 44 15.62 6.70 -4.14
C ALA A 44 16.64 7.41 -3.24
N LYS A 45 16.14 8.33 -2.42
CA LYS A 45 16.95 9.15 -1.52
C LYS A 45 17.67 8.31 -0.46
N PHE A 46 17.04 7.23 0.00
CA PHE A 46 17.65 6.30 0.93
C PHE A 46 18.82 5.58 0.29
N SER A 47 18.65 5.13 -0.97
CA SER A 47 19.73 4.51 -1.74
C SER A 47 20.90 5.46 -1.91
N GLU A 48 20.66 6.71 -2.33
CA GLU A 48 21.71 7.74 -2.47
C GLU A 48 22.45 7.97 -1.15
N GLN A 49 21.72 8.14 -0.04
CA GLN A 49 22.34 8.37 1.26
C GLN A 49 23.06 7.14 1.84
N ALA A 50 22.68 5.93 1.44
CA ALA A 50 23.30 4.67 1.89
C ALA A 50 24.46 4.21 0.99
N GLN A 51 24.40 4.45 -0.31
CA GLN A 51 25.41 4.04 -1.31
C GLN A 51 26.73 4.79 -1.13
N ASP A 52 26.68 6.04 -0.68
CA ASP A 52 27.89 6.80 -0.33
C ASP A 52 28.56 6.30 0.96
N SER A 53 28.24 5.11 1.47
CA SER A 53 28.82 4.53 2.71
C SER A 53 28.69 5.44 3.93
N PHE A 54 27.62 6.24 4.01
CA PHE A 54 27.50 7.29 5.03
C PHE A 54 28.58 8.38 4.96
N ALA A 55 29.27 8.57 3.82
CA ALA A 55 30.20 9.69 3.63
C ALA A 55 29.50 11.06 3.75
N SER A 56 28.20 11.10 3.48
CA SER A 56 27.34 12.27 3.72
C SER A 56 26.89 12.44 5.18
N ARG A 57 27.23 11.49 6.08
CA ARG A 57 26.91 11.59 7.51
C ARG A 57 27.76 12.72 8.13
N PRO A 58 27.14 13.74 8.72
CA PRO A 58 27.89 14.89 9.23
C PRO A 58 28.87 14.55 10.36
N SER A 59 28.55 13.57 11.21
CA SER A 59 29.45 13.07 12.25
C SER A 59 29.00 11.68 12.74
N PRO A 60 29.84 10.94 13.50
CA PRO A 60 29.46 9.65 14.09
C PRO A 60 28.26 9.69 15.04
N THR A 61 27.86 10.87 15.51
CA THR A 61 26.70 11.07 16.39
C THR A 61 25.44 11.48 15.63
N HIS A 62 25.50 11.66 14.31
CA HIS A 62 24.32 11.86 13.48
C HIS A 62 23.77 10.52 13.04
N TYR A 63 22.46 10.34 13.14
CA TYR A 63 21.76 9.14 12.68
C TYR A 63 20.63 9.53 11.73
N LEU A 64 20.36 8.64 10.80
CA LEU A 64 19.32 8.86 9.81
C LEU A 64 17.94 8.78 10.48
N ALA A 65 17.10 9.76 10.18
CA ALA A 65 15.73 9.88 10.67
C ALA A 65 14.77 10.24 9.53
N ILE A 66 13.47 10.06 9.77
CA ILE A 66 12.42 10.46 8.83
C ILE A 66 11.63 11.61 9.44
N PHE A 67 11.55 12.70 8.70
CA PHE A 67 10.80 13.88 9.07
C PHE A 67 9.52 13.99 8.25
N PHE A 68 8.40 14.24 8.94
CA PHE A 68 7.10 14.57 8.37
C PHE A 68 6.85 16.07 8.62
N PRO A 69 7.33 16.96 7.73
CA PRO A 69 7.12 18.39 7.85
C PRO A 69 5.63 18.75 7.81
N MET A 70 5.20 19.67 8.66
CA MET A 70 3.80 20.10 8.68
C MET A 70 3.40 20.93 7.44
N ASP A 71 4.36 21.62 6.83
CA ASP A 71 4.17 22.61 5.77
C ASP A 71 4.41 22.06 4.35
N LYS A 72 5.05 20.89 4.22
CA LYS A 72 5.35 20.26 2.93
C LYS A 72 4.52 19.00 2.73
N LYS A 73 4.28 18.61 1.47
CA LYS A 73 3.40 17.47 1.10
C LYS A 73 4.10 16.11 1.11
N ARG A 74 5.38 16.02 1.46
CA ARG A 74 6.17 14.78 1.40
C ARG A 74 7.08 14.64 2.61
N PRO A 75 7.30 13.42 3.12
CA PRO A 75 8.32 13.16 4.12
C PRO A 75 9.73 13.30 3.52
N SER A 76 10.72 13.43 4.38
CA SER A 76 12.13 13.56 4.01
C SER A 76 13.06 12.81 4.95
N LEU A 77 14.17 12.33 4.40
CA LEU A 77 15.29 11.82 5.19
C LEU A 77 16.11 12.99 5.73
N VAL A 78 16.49 12.92 7.01
CA VAL A 78 17.26 13.96 7.70
C VAL A 78 18.30 13.34 8.64
N TRP A 79 19.44 13.99 8.79
CA TRP A 79 20.45 13.63 9.78
C TRP A 79 20.11 14.28 11.13
N VAL A 80 19.91 13.46 12.16
CA VAL A 80 19.64 13.93 13.52
C VAL A 80 20.85 13.64 14.40
N ASN A 81 21.45 14.70 14.94
CA ASN A 81 22.52 14.57 15.91
C ASN A 81 21.99 13.98 17.22
N THR A 82 22.82 13.23 17.92
CA THR A 82 22.54 12.74 19.26
C THR A 82 23.55 13.31 20.24
N LYS A 83 23.07 13.75 21.40
CA LYS A 83 23.92 14.32 22.45
C LYS A 83 23.80 13.46 23.70
N LYS A 84 24.95 13.22 24.34
CA LYS A 84 24.99 12.58 25.66
C LYS A 84 24.29 13.50 26.65
N ASP A 85 23.36 12.95 27.42
CA ASP A 85 22.79 13.63 28.57
C ASP A 85 23.89 13.85 29.63
N LYS A 86 24.00 15.08 30.11
CA LYS A 86 24.99 15.48 31.11
C LYS A 86 24.62 15.06 32.54
N TYR A 87 23.36 14.71 32.77
CA TYR A 87 22.82 14.36 34.08
C TYR A 87 22.67 12.85 34.29
N GLU A 88 22.76 12.06 33.23
CA GLU A 88 22.65 10.61 33.28
C GLU A 88 23.98 9.94 33.66
N VAL A 89 23.93 9.06 34.65
CA VAL A 89 25.08 8.27 35.12
C VAL A 89 25.60 7.34 34.02
N GLU A 90 24.68 6.75 33.26
CA GLU A 90 24.97 5.95 32.07
C GLU A 90 24.77 6.79 30.79
N PRO A 91 25.60 6.64 29.73
CA PRO A 91 25.46 7.43 28.52
C PRO A 91 24.07 7.27 27.86
N TYR A 92 23.20 8.25 28.05
CA TYR A 92 21.93 8.35 27.36
C TYR A 92 22.06 9.36 26.22
N PHE A 93 21.82 8.93 24.98
CA PHE A 93 21.99 9.80 23.82
C PHE A 93 20.63 10.31 23.34
N HIS A 94 20.27 11.56 23.63
CA HIS A 94 19.02 12.14 23.16
C HIS A 94 19.15 12.64 21.71
N PRO A 95 18.15 12.37 20.84
CA PRO A 95 18.09 13.00 19.53
C PRO A 95 17.82 14.51 19.69
N VAL A 96 18.59 15.32 18.99
CA VAL A 96 18.44 16.78 18.97
C VAL A 96 17.36 17.14 17.95
N LEU A 97 16.15 17.43 18.43
CA LEU A 97 14.96 17.62 17.60
C LEU A 97 14.47 19.07 17.55
N ASP A 98 15.17 20.00 18.20
CA ASP A 98 14.73 21.39 18.40
C ASP A 98 14.44 22.13 17.09
N GLN A 99 15.19 21.85 16.03
CA GLN A 99 14.94 22.47 14.72
C GLN A 99 13.79 21.82 13.95
N LEU A 100 13.53 20.53 14.18
CA LEU A 100 12.52 19.75 13.45
C LEU A 100 11.14 19.84 14.12
N LEU A 101 11.11 19.89 15.44
CA LEU A 101 9.91 20.01 16.27
C LEU A 101 9.78 21.44 16.81
N HIS A 102 9.75 22.40 15.89
CA HIS A 102 9.58 23.81 16.18
C HIS A 102 8.56 24.44 15.23
N ILE A 103 7.82 25.42 15.75
CA ILE A 103 6.91 26.27 14.96
C ILE A 103 7.30 27.73 15.21
N PRO A 104 7.64 28.50 14.15
CA PRO A 104 8.02 29.90 14.30
C PRO A 104 7.00 30.72 15.10
N GLY A 105 7.50 31.57 16.00
CA GLY A 105 6.68 32.40 16.88
C GLY A 105 6.24 31.72 18.17
N ASN A 106 6.80 30.55 18.51
CA ASN A 106 6.64 29.89 19.80
C ASN A 106 8.00 29.74 20.49
N GLU A 107 7.98 29.77 21.82
CA GLU A 107 9.11 29.33 22.64
C GLU A 107 9.28 27.80 22.58
N TYR A 108 10.03 27.21 23.52
CA TYR A 108 10.11 25.75 23.61
C TYR A 108 8.70 25.15 23.80
N ILE A 109 8.37 24.19 22.93
CA ILE A 109 7.13 23.43 23.00
C ILE A 109 7.49 22.04 23.55
N GLY A 110 6.70 21.54 24.49
CA GLY A 110 6.83 20.17 24.98
C GLY A 110 6.79 19.15 23.84
N ARG A 111 7.21 17.92 24.13
CA ARG A 111 7.25 16.84 23.13
C ARG A 111 6.56 15.60 23.66
N GLY A 112 5.71 15.02 22.83
CA GLY A 112 5.20 13.67 23.00
C GLY A 112 6.13 12.65 22.36
N LEU A 113 6.20 11.46 22.97
CA LEU A 113 6.92 10.31 22.45
C LEU A 113 5.99 9.09 22.41
N ARG A 114 6.12 8.31 21.33
CA ARG A 114 5.60 6.95 21.21
C ARG A 114 6.72 6.02 20.80
N GLN A 115 6.86 4.90 21.49
CA GLN A 115 7.86 3.87 21.22
C GLN A 115 7.15 2.68 20.59
N LEU A 116 7.76 2.07 19.58
CA LEU A 116 7.21 0.93 18.88
C LEU A 116 8.28 -0.15 18.76
N GLN A 117 7.93 -1.36 19.18
CA GLN A 117 8.83 -2.51 19.18
C GLN A 117 8.31 -3.63 18.29
N GLY A 118 7.50 -3.30 17.29
CA GLY A 118 6.88 -4.23 16.37
C GLY A 118 5.72 -3.60 15.61
N ASN A 119 5.17 -4.37 14.68
CA ASN A 119 3.98 -4.08 13.90
C ASN A 119 3.15 -5.36 13.69
N VAL A 120 2.19 -5.58 14.59
CA VAL A 120 1.32 -6.78 14.56
C VAL A 120 0.43 -6.84 13.31
N LEU A 121 0.06 -5.68 12.73
CA LEU A 121 -0.74 -5.63 11.50
C LEU A 121 -0.01 -6.19 10.28
N ARG A 122 1.32 -6.17 10.33
CA ARG A 122 2.19 -6.67 9.25
C ARG A 122 2.81 -8.01 9.60
N GLY A 123 2.33 -8.70 10.65
CA GLY A 123 2.85 -10.00 11.06
C GLY A 123 4.24 -9.95 11.71
N ARG A 124 4.69 -8.78 12.18
CA ARG A 124 5.96 -8.59 12.89
C ARG A 124 5.71 -8.16 14.33
N PRO A 125 5.32 -9.06 15.25
CA PRO A 125 4.95 -8.67 16.61
C PRO A 125 6.10 -8.11 17.45
N SER A 126 7.34 -8.37 17.05
CA SER A 126 8.55 -7.86 17.68
C SER A 126 9.54 -7.34 16.63
N SER A 127 10.43 -6.44 17.05
CA SER A 127 11.58 -5.95 16.29
C SER A 127 12.86 -6.02 17.13
N GLN A 128 14.03 -5.97 16.48
CA GLN A 128 15.32 -5.92 17.19
C GLN A 128 15.59 -4.55 17.82
N ASP A 129 15.10 -3.50 17.18
CA ASP A 129 15.30 -2.10 17.52
C ASP A 129 13.95 -1.40 17.75
N THR A 130 13.96 -0.31 18.52
CA THR A 130 12.75 0.45 18.88
C THR A 130 12.61 1.68 17.99
N LEU A 131 11.47 1.81 17.32
CA LEU A 131 11.10 3.02 16.59
C LEU A 131 10.49 4.04 17.56
N ASN A 132 11.04 5.24 17.59
CA ASN A 132 10.51 6.36 18.37
C ASN A 132 9.84 7.38 17.43
N LEU A 133 8.56 7.65 17.64
CA LEU A 133 7.81 8.73 17.01
C LEU A 133 7.69 9.91 17.96
N TRP A 134 8.29 11.03 17.57
CA TRP A 134 8.25 12.28 18.29
C TRP A 134 7.32 13.27 17.61
N PHE A 135 6.52 13.98 18.42
CA PHE A 135 5.61 15.02 17.98
C PHE A 135 5.53 16.11 19.05
N LEU A 136 4.92 17.25 18.72
CA LEU A 136 4.69 18.31 19.69
C LEU A 136 3.68 17.84 20.75
N ASP A 137 3.90 18.24 21.99
CA ASP A 137 3.03 17.89 23.12
C ASP A 137 1.56 18.22 22.79
N PRO A 138 0.67 17.23 22.79
CA PRO A 138 -0.73 17.44 22.45
C PRO A 138 -1.47 18.29 23.49
N ASP A 139 -0.99 18.34 24.73
CA ASP A 139 -1.66 19.04 25.84
C ASP A 139 -1.37 20.55 25.85
N VAL A 140 -0.33 20.99 25.12
CA VAL A 140 0.08 22.40 25.02
C VAL A 140 0.09 22.83 23.55
N PRO A 141 -1.08 23.11 22.93
CA PRO A 141 -1.16 23.40 21.52
C PRO A 141 -0.44 24.72 21.18
N PRO A 142 0.60 24.68 20.33
CA PRO A 142 1.36 25.88 19.98
C PRO A 142 0.59 26.76 18.99
N ARG A 143 0.96 28.05 18.95
CA ARG A 143 0.44 28.99 17.96
C ARG A 143 0.83 28.54 16.55
N ASN A 144 -0.06 28.74 15.60
CA ASN A 144 0.13 28.41 14.18
C ASN A 144 0.33 26.93 13.86
N ILE A 145 -0.05 26.01 14.77
CA ILE A 145 -0.07 24.59 14.44
C ILE A 145 -1.17 24.29 13.40
N THR A 146 -0.80 23.64 12.30
CA THR A 146 -1.71 23.23 11.24
C THR A 146 -1.68 21.72 11.05
N THR A 147 -2.65 21.19 10.30
CA THR A 147 -2.62 19.81 9.81
C THR A 147 -1.29 19.51 9.11
N ASN A 148 -0.72 18.35 9.41
CA ASN A 148 0.53 17.91 8.81
C ASN A 148 0.31 17.56 7.33
N LYS A 149 0.81 18.41 6.43
CA LYS A 149 0.66 18.22 4.98
C LYS A 149 1.45 17.03 4.46
N ALA A 150 2.51 16.57 5.12
CA ALA A 150 3.26 15.40 4.68
C ALA A 150 2.48 14.10 4.92
N ILE A 151 1.57 14.11 5.89
CA ILE A 151 0.67 12.99 6.20
C ILE A 151 -0.64 13.11 5.41
N HIS A 152 -1.25 14.30 5.37
CA HIS A 152 -2.63 14.51 4.90
C HIS A 152 -2.77 15.36 3.63
N GLY A 153 -1.69 15.97 3.13
CA GLY A 153 -1.75 17.03 2.11
C GLY A 153 -1.84 16.54 0.65
N THR A 154 -2.04 15.24 0.42
CA THR A 154 -2.16 14.62 -0.90
C THR A 154 -3.43 13.80 -0.99
N ILE A 155 -3.89 13.51 -2.21
CA ILE A 155 -5.00 12.58 -2.47
C ILE A 155 -4.45 11.48 -3.41
N PRO A 156 -4.45 10.20 -2.99
CA PRO A 156 -4.70 9.74 -1.62
C PRO A 156 -3.64 10.25 -0.63
N THR A 157 -4.01 10.40 0.65
CA THR A 157 -3.11 10.86 1.73
C THR A 157 -2.00 9.83 1.99
N LEU A 158 -0.90 10.19 2.67
CA LEU A 158 0.18 9.24 2.96
C LEU A 158 -0.33 8.00 3.71
N ILE A 159 -1.27 8.21 4.62
CA ILE A 159 -1.94 7.17 5.41
C ILE A 159 -3.28 6.71 4.77
N GLY A 160 -3.52 7.02 3.49
CA GLY A 160 -4.80 6.73 2.84
C GLY A 160 -5.23 5.27 2.97
N ASP A 161 -4.27 4.32 2.92
CA ASP A 161 -4.43 2.85 3.07
C ASP A 161 -4.78 2.36 4.47
N THR A 162 -5.04 3.28 5.40
CA THR A 162 -5.30 2.99 6.80
C THR A 162 -6.68 3.51 7.21
N TRP A 163 -6.93 3.70 8.50
CA TRP A 163 -8.17 4.34 8.96
C TRP A 163 -8.20 5.82 8.66
N GLY A 164 -7.07 6.52 8.84
CA GLY A 164 -7.01 7.95 8.60
C GLY A 164 -7.97 8.79 9.47
N GLU A 165 -8.51 8.22 10.55
CA GLU A 165 -9.48 8.86 11.43
C GLU A 165 -8.86 10.05 12.19
N PHE A 166 -7.58 9.93 12.57
CA PHE A 166 -6.90 10.96 13.33
C PHE A 166 -6.16 11.96 12.45
N ILE A 167 -6.52 13.24 12.59
CA ILE A 167 -5.86 14.34 11.88
C ILE A 167 -4.63 14.81 12.66
N TRP A 168 -3.49 14.19 12.36
CA TRP A 168 -2.18 14.63 12.82
C TRP A 168 -1.89 16.11 12.47
N LYS A 169 -1.60 16.91 13.49
CA LYS A 169 -1.18 18.31 13.39
C LYS A 169 0.28 18.47 13.80
N GLY A 170 0.93 19.51 13.27
CA GLY A 170 2.33 19.82 13.59
C GLY A 170 3.33 18.82 12.98
N PRO A 171 4.63 19.09 13.15
CA PRO A 171 5.70 18.21 12.66
C PRO A 171 5.76 16.89 13.43
N VAL A 172 6.16 15.83 12.74
CA VAL A 172 6.44 14.51 13.35
C VAL A 172 7.83 14.05 12.91
N VAL A 173 8.60 13.45 13.81
CA VAL A 173 9.93 12.88 13.52
C VAL A 173 9.98 11.43 13.98
N ALA A 174 10.38 10.54 13.08
CA ALA A 174 10.64 9.13 13.36
C ALA A 174 12.16 8.90 13.46
N VAL A 175 12.62 8.35 14.59
CA VAL A 175 14.02 7.99 14.84
C VAL A 175 14.13 6.54 15.32
N MET A 176 15.24 5.87 15.04
CA MET A 176 15.47 4.49 15.49
C MET A 176 16.40 4.45 16.70
N ARG A 177 16.07 3.59 17.67
CA ARG A 177 16.84 3.34 18.88
C ARG A 177 17.28 1.89 18.92
N LYS A 178 18.53 1.65 19.32
CA LYS A 178 19.11 0.30 19.34
C LYS A 178 18.56 -0.50 20.53
N GLY A 179 17.98 -1.66 20.25
CA GLY A 179 17.41 -2.57 21.26
C GLY A 179 15.95 -2.28 21.67
N VAL A 180 15.40 -3.16 22.51
CA VAL A 180 13.99 -3.21 22.95
C VAL A 180 13.79 -2.95 24.46
N GLY A 181 14.76 -2.32 25.12
CA GLY A 181 14.62 -1.94 26.53
C GLY A 181 13.50 -0.90 26.74
N SER A 182 13.06 -0.73 27.99
CA SER A 182 12.13 0.35 28.38
C SER A 182 12.63 1.73 27.94
N GLU A 183 13.94 1.92 28.01
CA GLU A 183 14.62 3.13 27.55
C GLU A 183 15.88 2.77 26.75
N PRO A 184 15.76 2.51 25.44
CA PRO A 184 16.93 2.20 24.64
C PRO A 184 17.81 3.44 24.51
N ARG A 185 19.05 3.35 25.00
CA ARG A 185 19.96 4.49 25.24
C ARG A 185 20.74 4.96 24.00
N ASN A 186 20.88 4.11 23.00
CA ASN A 186 21.67 4.38 21.79
C ASN A 186 20.78 4.58 20.57
N SER A 187 21.20 5.43 19.64
CA SER A 187 20.54 5.59 18.34
C SER A 187 21.15 4.66 17.29
N THR A 188 20.36 4.36 16.28
CA THR A 188 20.81 3.71 15.04
C THR A 188 20.09 4.37 13.86
N ASP A 189 20.51 4.09 12.64
CA ASP A 189 19.84 4.65 11.47
C ASP A 189 18.47 4.03 11.28
N ILE A 190 17.48 4.87 10.94
CA ILE A 190 16.15 4.39 10.60
C ILE A 190 16.17 3.59 9.29
N THR A 191 15.30 2.57 9.21
CA THR A 191 15.12 1.75 8.01
C THR A 191 13.82 2.10 7.29
N LEU A 192 13.68 1.71 6.02
CA LEU A 192 12.42 1.86 5.29
C LEU A 192 11.35 0.84 5.74
N THR A 193 11.72 -0.22 6.46
CA THR A 193 10.74 -1.03 7.21
C THR A 193 10.14 -0.22 8.36
N ALA A 194 10.97 0.47 9.14
CA ALA A 194 10.51 1.33 10.23
C ALA A 194 9.70 2.55 9.73
N TYR A 195 10.01 3.05 8.53
CA TYR A 195 9.18 4.03 7.85
C TYR A 195 7.74 3.52 7.65
N ARG A 196 7.58 2.28 7.18
CA ARG A 196 6.26 1.67 7.01
C ARG A 196 5.55 1.52 8.36
N ASP A 197 6.28 1.13 9.40
CA ASP A 197 5.75 1.02 10.76
C ASP A 197 5.30 2.38 11.31
N ALA A 198 6.04 3.46 11.03
CA ALA A 198 5.64 4.82 11.36
C ALA A 198 4.33 5.23 10.65
N ILE A 199 4.19 4.96 9.36
CA ILE A 199 2.97 5.26 8.60
C ILE A 199 1.79 4.44 9.15
N ASP A 200 1.99 3.15 9.41
CA ASP A 200 0.95 2.31 9.99
C ASP A 200 0.55 2.83 11.38
N TYR A 201 1.51 3.28 12.21
CA TYR A 201 1.19 3.88 13.50
C TYR A 201 0.25 5.06 13.33
N LEU A 202 0.66 6.04 12.52
CA LEU A 202 -0.04 7.29 12.28
C LEU A 202 -1.42 7.04 11.67
N GLY A 203 -1.50 6.06 10.77
CA GLY A 203 -2.72 5.77 10.02
C GLY A 203 -3.77 4.95 10.78
N TYR A 204 -3.33 4.06 11.66
CA TYR A 204 -4.20 3.25 12.52
C TYR A 204 -4.35 3.82 13.94
N TYR A 205 -3.88 5.05 14.16
CA TYR A 205 -4.05 5.73 15.43
C TYR A 205 -5.51 6.17 15.62
N ARG A 206 -6.03 5.92 16.81
CA ARG A 206 -7.30 6.47 17.30
C ARG A 206 -7.06 7.21 18.61
N ASP A 207 -7.65 8.40 18.70
CA ASP A 207 -7.56 9.22 19.90
C ASP A 207 -8.06 8.44 21.13
N LYS A 208 -7.38 8.60 22.26
CA LYS A 208 -7.65 7.91 23.55
C LYS A 208 -7.50 6.39 23.58
N ILE A 209 -7.32 5.72 22.44
CA ILE A 209 -7.12 4.26 22.36
C ILE A 209 -5.65 3.93 22.08
N GLY A 210 -5.01 4.68 21.17
CA GLY A 210 -3.68 4.37 20.67
C GLY A 210 -3.71 3.82 19.24
N SER A 211 -2.62 3.20 18.81
CA SER A 211 -2.51 2.64 17.46
C SER A 211 -2.64 1.12 17.48
N MET A 212 -3.33 0.60 16.47
CA MET A 212 -3.58 -0.84 16.32
C MET A 212 -2.32 -1.70 16.12
N ILE A 213 -1.19 -1.10 15.74
CA ILE A 213 0.05 -1.86 15.55
C ILE A 213 0.77 -2.21 16.85
N GLU A 214 0.36 -1.57 17.96
CA GLU A 214 0.81 -1.83 19.31
C GLU A 214 -0.41 -1.83 20.26
N PRO A 215 -1.28 -2.84 20.14
CA PRO A 215 -2.46 -2.92 20.99
C PRO A 215 -2.02 -3.10 22.45
N GLY A 216 -2.57 -2.29 23.36
CA GLY A 216 -2.41 -2.54 24.79
C GLY A 216 -2.84 -3.98 25.10
N ARG A 217 -2.12 -4.67 26.00
CA ARG A 217 -2.32 -6.10 26.30
C ARG A 217 -3.79 -6.46 26.62
N ASP A 218 -4.60 -5.49 27.05
CA ASP A 218 -5.98 -5.67 27.49
C ASP A 218 -7.05 -5.01 26.59
N ASP A 219 -6.69 -4.40 25.45
CA ASP A 219 -7.70 -3.78 24.58
C ASP A 219 -8.47 -4.83 23.74
N HIS A 220 -9.66 -5.20 24.22
CA HIS A 220 -10.55 -6.14 23.55
C HIS A 220 -10.99 -5.64 22.16
N PHE A 221 -11.11 -4.32 21.97
CA PHE A 221 -11.47 -3.77 20.66
C PHE A 221 -10.32 -4.00 19.67
N SER A 222 -9.09 -3.66 20.06
CA SER A 222 -7.92 -3.88 19.21
C SER A 222 -7.76 -5.35 18.82
N LYS A 223 -7.88 -6.28 19.79
CA LYS A 223 -7.76 -7.72 19.50
C LYS A 223 -8.77 -8.22 18.47
N ARG A 224 -10.03 -7.77 18.57
CA ARG A 224 -11.10 -8.16 17.64
C ARG A 224 -10.84 -7.65 16.23
N VAL A 225 -10.48 -6.37 16.11
CA VAL A 225 -10.15 -5.74 14.83
C VAL A 225 -8.90 -6.35 14.19
N LEU A 226 -7.87 -6.68 14.99
CA LEU A 226 -6.65 -7.33 14.52
C LEU A 226 -6.90 -8.73 13.99
N ALA A 227 -7.73 -9.52 14.67
CA ALA A 227 -8.07 -10.87 14.20
C ALA A 227 -8.69 -10.84 12.78
N GLU A 228 -9.53 -9.85 12.49
CA GLU A 228 -10.11 -9.68 11.15
C GLU A 228 -9.08 -9.19 10.11
N ARG A 229 -8.14 -8.31 10.50
CA ARG A 229 -7.20 -7.63 9.58
C ARG A 229 -5.89 -8.37 9.30
N ILE A 230 -5.40 -9.20 10.23
CA ILE A 230 -4.15 -9.99 10.05
C ILE A 230 -4.37 -11.13 9.04
N SER A 231 -5.61 -11.53 8.80
CA SER A 231 -5.91 -12.62 7.85
C SER A 231 -5.61 -12.24 6.40
N LYS A 232 -5.16 -13.24 5.62
CA LYS A 232 -4.97 -13.15 4.17
C LYS A 232 -6.18 -13.75 3.46
N VAL A 233 -6.39 -13.35 2.22
CA VAL A 233 -7.35 -13.97 1.29
C VAL A 233 -6.62 -14.39 0.03
N VAL A 234 -7.19 -15.32 -0.72
CA VAL A 234 -6.67 -15.72 -2.02
C VAL A 234 -7.18 -14.76 -3.09
N GLY A 235 -6.26 -14.11 -3.79
CA GLY A 235 -6.51 -13.41 -5.05
C GLY A 235 -5.91 -14.19 -6.22
N VAL A 236 -6.17 -13.74 -7.45
CA VAL A 236 -5.58 -14.33 -8.66
C VAL A 236 -4.85 -13.26 -9.44
N ARG A 237 -3.55 -13.45 -9.66
CA ARG A 237 -2.75 -12.63 -10.58
C ARG A 237 -2.76 -13.26 -11.96
N ILE A 238 -3.12 -12.49 -12.97
CA ILE A 238 -2.99 -12.86 -14.38
C ILE A 238 -1.73 -12.20 -14.93
N ASN A 239 -0.75 -13.01 -15.31
CA ASN A 239 0.56 -12.55 -15.78
C ASN A 239 0.53 -12.15 -17.25
N CYS A 240 1.11 -11.00 -17.59
CA CYS A 240 1.42 -10.69 -18.99
C CYS A 240 2.53 -11.63 -19.51
N LEU A 241 2.69 -11.71 -20.82
CA LEU A 241 3.66 -12.63 -21.44
C LEU A 241 5.09 -12.37 -20.94
N ARG A 242 5.47 -11.10 -20.81
CA ARG A 242 6.79 -10.72 -20.27
C ARG A 242 7.04 -11.29 -18.89
N ASP A 243 6.12 -11.08 -17.94
CA ASP A 243 6.28 -11.56 -16.57
C ASP A 243 6.23 -13.09 -16.47
N GLN A 244 5.50 -13.78 -17.36
CA GLN A 244 5.55 -15.25 -17.43
C GLN A 244 6.95 -15.75 -17.78
N ILE A 245 7.60 -15.12 -18.77
CA ILE A 245 8.95 -15.46 -19.22
C ILE A 245 9.98 -15.10 -18.14
N ASP A 246 9.95 -13.85 -17.67
CA ASP A 246 10.95 -13.31 -16.73
C ASP A 246 10.93 -14.05 -15.39
N ARG A 247 9.74 -14.48 -14.93
CA ARG A 247 9.56 -15.11 -13.61
C ARG A 247 9.42 -16.62 -13.67
N GLN A 248 9.32 -17.19 -14.88
CA GLN A 248 9.00 -18.60 -15.08
C GLN A 248 7.71 -19.01 -14.35
N GLU A 249 6.71 -18.14 -14.38
CA GLU A 249 5.41 -18.34 -13.73
C GLU A 249 4.32 -18.63 -14.77
N PRO A 250 3.27 -19.41 -14.41
CA PRO A 250 2.14 -19.62 -15.30
C PRO A 250 1.35 -18.32 -15.53
N GLN A 251 0.48 -18.33 -16.54
CA GLN A 251 -0.39 -17.19 -16.87
C GLN A 251 -1.32 -16.78 -15.71
N MET A 252 -1.74 -17.71 -14.85
CA MET A 252 -2.55 -17.39 -13.67
C MET A 252 -1.92 -17.99 -12.42
N VAL A 253 -1.80 -17.19 -11.36
CA VAL A 253 -1.25 -17.60 -10.07
C VAL A 253 -2.21 -17.20 -8.95
N GLU A 254 -2.52 -18.14 -8.06
CA GLU A 254 -3.23 -17.84 -6.81
C GLU A 254 -2.24 -17.21 -5.82
N VAL A 255 -2.58 -16.03 -5.30
CA VAL A 255 -1.70 -15.25 -4.43
C VAL A 255 -2.38 -14.93 -3.11
N ALA A 256 -1.62 -15.03 -2.02
CA ALA A 256 -2.11 -14.67 -0.69
C ALA A 256 -2.01 -13.14 -0.50
N VAL A 257 -3.16 -12.47 -0.47
CA VAL A 257 -3.27 -11.02 -0.35
C VAL A 257 -3.68 -10.65 1.08
N PRO A 258 -2.90 -9.82 1.81
CA PRO A 258 -3.32 -9.31 3.12
C PRO A 258 -4.64 -8.54 3.02
N LYS A 259 -5.60 -8.74 3.93
CA LYS A 259 -6.87 -7.99 3.96
C LYS A 259 -6.72 -6.47 4.17
N THR A 260 -5.51 -6.02 4.48
CA THR A 260 -5.08 -4.63 4.58
C THR A 260 -4.54 -4.06 3.26
N HIS A 261 -4.49 -4.85 2.18
CA HIS A 261 -4.00 -4.39 0.87
C HIS A 261 -4.86 -3.21 0.34
N PRO A 262 -4.27 -2.10 -0.14
CA PRO A 262 -4.98 -0.89 -0.58
C PRO A 262 -6.06 -1.13 -1.63
N LEU A 263 -5.89 -2.14 -2.48
CA LEU A 263 -6.88 -2.60 -3.47
C LEU A 263 -8.28 -2.86 -2.89
N PHE A 264 -8.40 -3.25 -1.62
CA PHE A 264 -9.73 -3.47 -1.01
C PHE A 264 -10.49 -2.17 -0.71
N ASN A 265 -9.81 -1.02 -0.61
CA ASN A 265 -10.42 0.22 -0.11
C ASN A 265 -10.19 1.45 -1.01
N LEU A 266 -9.00 1.66 -1.58
CA LEU A 266 -8.60 2.94 -2.20
C LEU A 266 -8.17 2.84 -3.65
N GLU A 267 -7.59 1.70 -4.01
CA GLU A 267 -7.09 1.45 -5.38
C GLU A 267 -8.00 0.48 -6.14
N GLY A 268 -9.10 0.05 -5.51
CA GLY A 268 -10.11 -0.72 -6.21
C GLY A 268 -10.94 0.21 -7.09
N ASP A 269 -10.67 0.19 -8.39
CA ASP A 269 -11.64 0.61 -9.40
C ASP A 269 -13.01 -0.01 -9.12
N ASP A 270 -14.07 0.55 -9.72
CA ASP A 270 -15.39 -0.06 -9.69
C ASP A 270 -15.30 -1.58 -9.95
N PRO A 271 -16.15 -2.41 -9.33
CA PRO A 271 -16.14 -3.83 -9.61
C PRO A 271 -16.33 -4.12 -11.10
N CYS A 272 -15.80 -5.25 -11.55
CA CYS A 272 -15.99 -5.71 -12.93
C CYS A 272 -17.48 -6.00 -13.17
N ASP A 273 -18.06 -5.42 -14.23
CA ASP A 273 -19.51 -5.42 -14.46
C ASP A 273 -20.09 -6.84 -14.50
N ILE A 274 -19.51 -7.71 -15.34
CA ILE A 274 -20.04 -9.06 -15.59
C ILE A 274 -19.90 -9.95 -14.35
N PRO A 275 -18.71 -10.07 -13.70
CA PRO A 275 -18.60 -10.80 -12.44
C PRO A 275 -19.57 -10.34 -11.33
N SER A 276 -19.85 -9.04 -11.26
CA SER A 276 -20.77 -8.48 -10.25
C SER A 276 -22.21 -8.97 -10.41
N LEU A 277 -22.65 -9.27 -11.64
CA LEU A 277 -23.97 -9.88 -11.91
C LEU A 277 -24.13 -11.27 -11.25
N PHE A 278 -23.02 -11.93 -10.93
CA PHE A 278 -22.97 -13.24 -10.28
C PHE A 278 -22.50 -13.15 -8.83
N GLY A 279 -22.59 -11.95 -8.23
CA GLY A 279 -22.26 -11.71 -6.83
C GLY A 279 -20.77 -11.79 -6.52
N LEU A 280 -19.90 -11.60 -7.52
CA LEU A 280 -18.46 -11.50 -7.34
C LEU A 280 -17.97 -10.08 -7.71
N ASP A 281 -17.89 -9.22 -6.69
CA ASP A 281 -17.38 -7.85 -6.83
C ASP A 281 -15.85 -7.86 -7.05
N LEU A 282 -15.46 -8.18 -8.27
CA LEU A 282 -14.06 -8.35 -8.65
C LEU A 282 -13.42 -6.97 -8.87
N VAL A 283 -12.37 -6.66 -8.12
CA VAL A 283 -11.57 -5.45 -8.31
C VAL A 283 -10.14 -5.80 -8.72
N ALA A 284 -9.51 -4.91 -9.47
CA ALA A 284 -8.24 -5.18 -10.14
C ALA A 284 -7.19 -4.11 -9.83
N LYS A 285 -5.92 -4.54 -9.79
CA LYS A 285 -4.75 -3.66 -9.79
C LYS A 285 -3.73 -4.15 -10.81
N SER A 286 -3.28 -3.26 -11.69
CA SER A 286 -2.15 -3.55 -12.56
C SER A 286 -0.83 -3.46 -11.80
N TYR A 287 0.02 -4.45 -12.06
CA TYR A 287 1.45 -4.44 -11.79
C TYR A 287 2.14 -4.23 -13.13
N SER A 288 2.22 -2.98 -13.56
CA SER A 288 3.13 -2.59 -14.62
C SER A 288 4.54 -2.93 -14.12
N SER A 289 5.31 -3.68 -14.91
CA SER A 289 6.74 -3.75 -14.68
C SER A 289 7.26 -2.32 -14.79
N ASN A 290 7.61 -1.73 -13.65
CA ASN A 290 8.40 -0.51 -13.65
C ASN A 290 9.66 -0.86 -14.46
N GLN A 291 9.72 -0.45 -15.72
CA GLN A 291 11.01 -0.15 -16.28
C GLN A 291 11.65 0.85 -15.33
N SER A 292 12.71 0.37 -14.69
CA SER A 292 13.83 1.15 -14.19
C SER A 292 13.67 2.67 -14.27
N SER A 293 13.63 3.29 -13.11
CA SER A 293 14.67 4.27 -12.74
C SER A 293 15.13 5.23 -13.84
N THR A 294 14.23 5.99 -14.45
CA THR A 294 14.56 7.31 -14.97
C THR A 294 13.36 8.19 -14.67
N GLY A 295 13.61 9.29 -13.96
CA GLY A 295 12.59 10.29 -13.73
C GLY A 295 12.33 10.96 -15.06
N ASP A 296 11.32 10.49 -15.77
CA ASP A 296 10.69 11.28 -16.81
C ASP A 296 9.22 10.89 -16.85
N ASP A 297 8.36 11.88 -16.66
CA ASP A 297 6.92 11.80 -16.88
C ASP A 297 6.69 11.72 -18.41
N GLY A 298 7.15 10.61 -19.01
CA GLY A 298 7.17 10.38 -20.45
C GLY A 298 5.78 10.08 -21.01
N ASP A 299 5.45 10.85 -22.03
CA ASP A 299 4.31 10.81 -22.96
C ASP A 299 3.49 9.50 -23.00
N ASP A 300 2.19 9.63 -22.70
CA ASP A 300 1.15 8.57 -22.63
C ASP A 300 0.77 8.00 -24.02
N ASP A 301 1.48 8.39 -25.08
CA ASP A 301 1.13 8.12 -26.49
C ASP A 301 1.96 7.00 -27.15
N THR A 302 2.93 6.38 -26.45
CA THR A 302 3.65 5.22 -27.01
C THR A 302 2.85 3.92 -26.79
N PRO A 303 2.51 3.15 -27.84
CA PRO A 303 1.80 1.89 -27.66
C PRO A 303 2.60 0.96 -26.74
N PRO A 304 1.99 0.40 -25.68
CA PRO A 304 2.68 -0.52 -24.80
C PRO A 304 3.13 -1.75 -25.59
N ALA A 305 4.32 -2.25 -25.29
CA ALA A 305 4.88 -3.42 -25.95
C ALA A 305 3.90 -4.61 -25.90
N ASP A 306 3.82 -5.37 -27.00
CA ASP A 306 2.82 -6.45 -27.16
C ASP A 306 2.88 -7.50 -26.04
N ASP A 307 4.07 -7.74 -25.48
CA ASP A 307 4.30 -8.65 -24.36
C ASP A 307 3.79 -8.15 -22.99
N LEU A 308 3.37 -6.89 -22.91
CA LEU A 308 2.66 -6.30 -21.76
C LEU A 308 1.14 -6.40 -21.89
N GLN A 309 0.58 -6.73 -23.05
CA GLN A 309 -0.86 -6.90 -23.18
C GLN A 309 -1.35 -8.09 -22.35
N ASN A 310 -2.54 -7.96 -21.77
CA ASN A 310 -3.15 -9.01 -20.95
C ASN A 310 -4.60 -9.30 -21.39
N PRO A 311 -4.79 -10.12 -22.45
CA PRO A 311 -6.11 -10.34 -23.05
C PRO A 311 -7.15 -10.90 -22.09
N LEU A 312 -6.76 -11.82 -21.20
CA LEU A 312 -7.69 -12.40 -20.23
C LEU A 312 -8.16 -11.37 -19.20
N ALA A 313 -7.27 -10.49 -18.75
CA ALA A 313 -7.68 -9.39 -17.89
C ALA A 313 -8.58 -8.39 -18.62
N GLN A 314 -8.34 -8.12 -19.91
CA GLN A 314 -9.20 -7.28 -20.73
C GLN A 314 -10.62 -7.82 -20.84
N LEU A 315 -10.79 -9.15 -20.96
CA LEU A 315 -12.12 -9.78 -20.91
C LEU A 315 -12.83 -9.47 -19.58
N LEU A 316 -12.16 -9.66 -18.45
CA LEU A 316 -12.76 -9.41 -17.12
C LEU A 316 -13.09 -7.93 -16.89
N LEU A 317 -12.26 -7.02 -17.40
CA LEU A 317 -12.44 -5.59 -17.26
C LEU A 317 -13.49 -5.02 -18.24
N MET A 318 -14.00 -5.86 -19.15
CA MET A 318 -14.98 -5.44 -20.15
C MET A 318 -16.29 -4.99 -19.49
N THR A 319 -16.76 -3.81 -19.88
CA THR A 319 -18.02 -3.25 -19.40
C THR A 319 -19.17 -3.53 -20.35
N ILE A 320 -20.39 -3.55 -19.80
CA ILE A 320 -21.64 -3.71 -20.55
C ILE A 320 -22.48 -2.42 -20.53
N SER A 321 -21.79 -1.28 -20.40
CA SER A 321 -22.39 0.05 -20.39
C SER A 321 -22.59 0.57 -21.82
N VAL A 322 -23.63 1.39 -21.99
CA VAL A 322 -23.94 2.05 -23.26
C VAL A 322 -23.82 3.54 -23.05
N LYS A 323 -23.01 4.20 -23.86
CA LYS A 323 -22.83 5.66 -23.87
C LYS A 323 -22.95 6.16 -25.30
N ASP A 324 -23.72 7.23 -25.49
CA ASP A 324 -23.95 7.85 -26.81
C ASP A 324 -24.39 6.84 -27.89
N GLY A 325 -25.23 5.87 -27.48
CA GLY A 325 -25.73 4.82 -28.36
C GLY A 325 -24.67 3.80 -28.80
N LYS A 326 -23.54 3.68 -28.09
CA LYS A 326 -22.50 2.68 -28.38
C LYS A 326 -22.12 1.91 -27.13
N TRP A 327 -21.78 0.63 -27.32
CA TRP A 327 -21.19 -0.18 -26.26
C TRP A 327 -19.84 0.40 -25.85
N VAL A 328 -19.69 0.73 -24.57
CA VAL A 328 -18.39 1.03 -23.98
C VAL A 328 -17.82 -0.30 -23.53
N ARG A 329 -16.79 -0.78 -24.23
CA ARG A 329 -16.15 -2.06 -23.90
C ARG A 329 -15.15 -1.92 -22.78
N LEU A 330 -14.36 -0.85 -22.81
CA LEU A 330 -13.34 -0.56 -21.83
C LEU A 330 -13.34 0.96 -21.59
N PRO A 331 -13.80 1.43 -20.42
CA PRO A 331 -13.76 2.84 -20.10
C PRO A 331 -12.31 3.36 -20.08
N ASN A 332 -12.11 4.62 -20.48
CA ASN A 332 -10.77 5.23 -20.55
C ASN A 332 -10.02 5.12 -19.21
N TYR A 333 -10.72 5.29 -18.09
CA TYR A 333 -10.11 5.21 -16.76
C TYR A 333 -9.56 3.82 -16.43
N ARG A 334 -10.06 2.73 -17.06
CA ARG A 334 -9.56 1.35 -16.88
C ARG A 334 -8.47 0.95 -17.86
N ARG A 335 -8.10 1.78 -18.85
CA ARG A 335 -7.10 1.40 -19.86
C ARG A 335 -5.73 1.05 -19.26
N HIS A 336 -5.35 1.75 -18.20
CA HIS A 336 -4.11 1.48 -17.46
C HIS A 336 -4.09 0.06 -16.85
N LEU A 337 -5.27 -0.52 -16.58
CA LEU A 337 -5.41 -1.89 -16.08
C LEU A 337 -5.33 -2.96 -17.17
N CYS A 338 -5.07 -2.61 -18.43
CA CYS A 338 -4.98 -3.60 -19.53
C CYS A 338 -3.54 -4.00 -19.88
N HIS A 339 -2.58 -3.46 -19.15
CA HIS A 339 -1.15 -3.65 -19.36
C HIS A 339 -0.47 -4.21 -18.11
N GLY A 340 0.52 -5.08 -18.32
CA GLY A 340 1.26 -5.76 -17.27
C GLY A 340 0.50 -6.94 -16.65
N SER A 341 1.04 -7.45 -15.56
CA SER A 341 0.38 -8.49 -14.76
C SER A 341 -0.67 -7.87 -13.86
N ILE A 342 -1.86 -8.44 -13.75
CA ILE A 342 -2.99 -7.80 -13.07
C ILE A 342 -3.47 -8.70 -11.93
N LEU A 343 -3.52 -8.16 -10.72
CA LEU A 343 -4.10 -8.83 -9.57
C LEU A 343 -5.59 -8.56 -9.50
N PHE A 344 -6.37 -9.62 -9.39
CA PHE A 344 -7.79 -9.59 -9.09
C PHE A 344 -8.08 -10.11 -7.68
N VAL A 345 -8.92 -9.39 -6.93
CA VAL A 345 -9.41 -9.80 -5.60
C VAL A 345 -10.91 -9.52 -5.47
N CYS A 346 -11.58 -10.21 -4.54
CA CYS A 346 -12.98 -9.92 -4.23
C CYS A 346 -13.04 -8.76 -3.24
N ARG A 347 -13.75 -7.68 -3.57
CA ARG A 347 -13.90 -6.49 -2.69
C ARG A 347 -14.44 -6.86 -1.31
N SER A 348 -15.31 -7.87 -1.23
CA SER A 348 -15.85 -8.39 0.04
C SER A 348 -14.84 -9.26 0.83
N LYS A 349 -13.56 -9.30 0.44
CA LYS A 349 -12.48 -10.06 1.09
C LYS A 349 -12.77 -11.55 1.23
N ARG A 350 -13.38 -12.12 0.18
CA ARG A 350 -13.54 -13.58 -0.01
C ARG A 350 -12.44 -14.10 -0.92
N ASP A 351 -12.09 -15.37 -0.74
CA ASP A 351 -11.14 -16.06 -1.60
C ASP A 351 -11.68 -16.18 -3.02
N ILE A 352 -10.80 -15.96 -3.99
CA ILE A 352 -11.04 -16.21 -5.41
C ILE A 352 -10.05 -17.25 -5.88
N ARG A 353 -10.52 -18.22 -6.67
CA ARG A 353 -9.71 -19.29 -7.23
C ARG A 353 -9.51 -19.07 -8.73
N ILE A 354 -8.46 -19.69 -9.29
CA ILE A 354 -8.20 -19.66 -10.74
C ILE A 354 -9.41 -20.14 -11.55
N LYS A 355 -10.15 -21.15 -11.05
CA LYS A 355 -11.36 -21.64 -11.70
C LYS A 355 -12.43 -20.56 -11.85
N ASP A 356 -12.58 -19.67 -10.87
CA ASP A 356 -13.61 -18.64 -10.88
C ASP A 356 -13.28 -17.62 -11.99
N ILE A 357 -12.02 -17.21 -12.06
CA ILE A 357 -11.49 -16.33 -13.11
C ILE A 357 -11.67 -16.95 -14.50
N ARG A 358 -11.29 -18.22 -14.69
CA ARG A 358 -11.45 -18.90 -15.99
C ARG A 358 -12.90 -18.97 -16.43
N ASN A 359 -13.81 -19.30 -15.51
CA ASN A 359 -15.22 -19.38 -15.84
C ASN A 359 -15.78 -18.03 -16.32
N PHE A 360 -15.35 -16.92 -15.70
CA PHE A 360 -15.74 -15.59 -16.17
C PHE A 360 -15.09 -15.21 -17.51
N CYS A 361 -13.79 -15.49 -17.71
CA CYS A 361 -13.16 -15.24 -19.01
C CYS A 361 -13.91 -15.97 -20.14
N ASN A 362 -14.23 -17.25 -19.95
CA ASN A 362 -14.97 -18.04 -20.94
C ASN A 362 -16.37 -17.46 -21.19
N LEU A 363 -17.12 -17.12 -20.13
CA LEU A 363 -18.45 -16.53 -20.26
C LEU A 363 -18.41 -15.22 -21.06
N VAL A 364 -17.42 -14.37 -20.78
CA VAL A 364 -17.24 -13.10 -21.48
C VAL A 364 -16.87 -13.33 -22.94
N GLU A 365 -15.91 -14.21 -23.20
CA GLU A 365 -15.40 -14.49 -24.53
C GLU A 365 -16.45 -15.17 -25.44
N GLU A 366 -17.22 -16.11 -24.91
CA GLU A 366 -18.20 -16.87 -25.69
C GLU A 366 -19.53 -16.11 -25.89
N ILE A 367 -19.93 -15.27 -24.92
CA ILE A 367 -21.24 -14.61 -24.93
C ILE A 367 -21.12 -13.11 -25.15
N ALA A 368 -20.47 -12.41 -24.22
CA ALA A 368 -20.52 -10.95 -24.21
C ALA A 368 -19.77 -10.32 -25.39
N VAL A 369 -18.59 -10.86 -25.73
CA VAL A 369 -17.79 -10.37 -26.86
C VAL A 369 -18.56 -10.51 -28.18
N PRO A 370 -19.01 -11.71 -28.62
CA PRO A 370 -19.76 -11.87 -29.86
C PRO A 370 -21.05 -11.05 -29.89
N PHE A 371 -21.76 -10.93 -28.76
CA PHE A 371 -23.00 -10.16 -28.69
C PHE A 371 -22.73 -8.68 -28.96
N ILE A 372 -21.76 -8.08 -28.26
CA ILE A 372 -21.41 -6.66 -28.40
C ILE A 372 -20.85 -6.33 -29.80
N PHE A 373 -20.22 -7.30 -30.47
CA PHE A 373 -19.75 -7.12 -31.86
C PHE A 373 -20.87 -7.20 -32.90
N LYS A 374 -21.94 -7.98 -32.64
CA LYS A 374 -23.02 -8.23 -33.60
C LYS A 374 -24.23 -7.33 -33.42
N GLU A 375 -24.53 -6.92 -32.19
CA GLU A 375 -25.77 -6.21 -31.84
C GLU A 375 -25.53 -4.72 -31.59
N ASP A 376 -26.29 -3.89 -32.30
CA ASP A 376 -26.30 -2.44 -32.14
C ASP A 376 -26.81 -2.03 -30.75
N ALA A 377 -25.97 -1.31 -29.99
CA ALA A 377 -26.30 -0.81 -28.65
C ALA A 377 -27.61 0.02 -28.55
N PRO A 378 -28.01 0.82 -29.57
CA PRO A 378 -29.28 1.55 -29.58
C PRO A 378 -30.52 0.65 -29.74
N GLY A 379 -30.35 -0.62 -30.09
CA GLY A 379 -31.48 -1.54 -30.26
C GLY A 379 -32.28 -1.64 -28.96
N LEU A 380 -33.58 -1.32 -29.02
CA LEU A 380 -34.51 -1.45 -27.88
C LEU A 380 -34.30 -2.80 -27.19
N GLY A 381 -33.86 -2.76 -25.93
CA GLY A 381 -33.65 -3.95 -25.09
C GLY A 381 -32.36 -4.75 -25.36
N ALA A 382 -31.39 -4.27 -26.14
CA ALA A 382 -30.12 -4.99 -26.39
C ALA A 382 -29.38 -5.38 -25.10
N LYS A 383 -29.29 -4.46 -24.13
CA LYS A 383 -28.75 -4.74 -22.80
C LYS A 383 -29.52 -5.82 -22.05
N LYS A 384 -30.85 -5.82 -22.14
CA LYS A 384 -31.70 -6.84 -21.50
C LYS A 384 -31.50 -8.23 -22.14
N ARG A 385 -31.33 -8.29 -23.46
CA ARG A 385 -31.00 -9.54 -24.18
C ARG A 385 -29.63 -10.07 -23.78
N LEU A 386 -28.61 -9.21 -23.71
CA LEU A 386 -27.27 -9.59 -23.24
C LEU A 386 -27.33 -10.15 -21.82
N LEU A 387 -28.01 -9.47 -20.89
CA LEU A 387 -28.16 -9.93 -19.52
C LEU A 387 -28.85 -11.30 -19.43
N SER A 388 -29.90 -11.52 -20.24
CA SER A 388 -30.60 -12.81 -20.27
C SER A 388 -29.74 -13.94 -20.83
N GLN A 389 -28.89 -13.66 -21.84
CA GLN A 389 -27.94 -14.65 -22.35
C GLN A 389 -26.85 -14.98 -21.33
N LEU A 390 -26.29 -13.94 -20.68
CA LEU A 390 -25.30 -14.11 -19.61
C LEU A 390 -25.86 -14.91 -18.45
N GLU A 391 -27.07 -14.60 -17.99
CA GLU A 391 -27.75 -15.37 -16.93
C GLU A 391 -27.90 -16.84 -17.32
N LYS A 392 -28.47 -17.12 -18.50
CA LYS A 392 -28.72 -18.48 -18.98
C LYS A 392 -27.42 -19.29 -19.03
N GLU A 393 -26.38 -18.72 -19.62
CA GLU A 393 -25.11 -19.41 -19.81
C GLU A 393 -24.32 -19.54 -18.49
N GLY A 394 -24.27 -18.48 -17.68
CA GLY A 394 -23.62 -18.53 -16.38
C GLY A 394 -24.25 -19.58 -15.45
N VAL A 395 -25.59 -19.68 -15.42
CA VAL A 395 -26.29 -20.72 -14.66
C VAL A 395 -25.98 -22.12 -15.20
N ARG A 396 -25.87 -22.29 -16.52
CA ARG A 396 -25.44 -23.56 -17.15
C ARG A 396 -24.03 -23.97 -16.69
N CYS A 397 -23.14 -23.00 -16.51
CA CYS A 397 -21.80 -23.20 -15.96
C CYS A 397 -21.75 -23.31 -14.43
N GLY A 398 -22.90 -23.39 -13.75
CA GLY A 398 -22.98 -23.54 -12.29
C GLY A 398 -22.78 -22.25 -11.49
N MET A 399 -22.82 -21.08 -12.13
CA MET A 399 -22.78 -19.79 -11.45
C MET A 399 -24.18 -19.40 -10.95
N LYS A 400 -24.25 -18.67 -9.84
CA LYS A 400 -25.50 -18.11 -9.34
C LYS A 400 -25.66 -16.67 -9.80
N TYR A 401 -26.74 -16.38 -10.53
CA TYR A 401 -27.06 -15.04 -11.03
C TYR A 401 -27.84 -14.24 -9.97
N TYR A 402 -27.48 -12.97 -9.81
CA TYR A 402 -28.12 -12.04 -8.86
C TYR A 402 -28.72 -10.81 -9.56
N GLY A 403 -28.43 -10.59 -10.84
CA GLY A 403 -28.92 -9.42 -11.59
C GLY A 403 -28.10 -8.15 -11.32
N MET A 404 -28.58 -7.02 -11.83
CA MET A 404 -28.04 -5.71 -11.45
C MET A 404 -28.67 -5.29 -10.12
N ASN A 405 -27.86 -5.14 -9.07
CA ASN A 405 -28.28 -4.39 -7.89
C ASN A 405 -28.43 -2.93 -8.32
N TYR A 406 -29.65 -2.39 -8.28
CA TYR A 406 -29.91 -0.96 -8.46
C TYR A 406 -29.73 -0.22 -7.14
#